data_AF-A0A5A7VSD6-F1
#
_entry.id   AF-A0A5A7VSD6-F1
#
_cell.length_a   1.000
_cell.length_b   1.000
_cell.length_c   1.000
_cell.angle_alpha   90.00
_cell.angle_beta   90.00
_cell.angle_gamma   90.00
#
_symmetry.space_group_name_H-M   'P 1'
#
loop_
_entity.id
_entity.type
_entity.pdbx_description
1 polymer ?
#
loop_
_entity_poly.entity_id
_entity_poly.type
_entity_poly.pdbx_seq_one_letter_code
_entity_poly.pdbx_strand_id
1 'polypeptide(L)'
;MKNTLPLKLALLAGIGLTFVGATYAPPAAARVSVGIGVSVGPPPPRFERVPPPRRGYVWAPGYWRWDGHRHIWATGHWVHVRPGYRYAPAHWVHGRHGWRFREGHWRR
;
A
#
# COMPACT_ATOMS: atom_id res chain seq x y z
N MET A 1 -4.74 -60.59 -23.40
CA MET A 1 -3.37 -60.92 -23.84
C MET A 1 -2.67 -59.60 -24.18
N LYS A 2 -1.56 -59.13 -23.60
CA LYS A 2 -0.70 -59.55 -22.49
C LYS A 2 -0.17 -58.23 -21.88
N ASN A 3 -0.34 -58.11 -20.57
CA ASN A 3 0.29 -57.12 -19.70
C ASN A 3 1.79 -57.46 -19.55
N THR A 4 2.65 -56.48 -19.22
CA THR A 4 3.83 -56.53 -18.30
C THR A 4 4.87 -55.45 -18.68
N LEU A 5 5.60 -54.70 -17.82
CA LEU A 5 5.88 -54.51 -16.37
C LEU A 5 6.94 -53.35 -16.29
N PRO A 6 7.49 -52.85 -15.14
CA PRO A 6 7.13 -52.96 -13.72
C PRO A 6 7.16 -51.63 -12.90
N LEU A 7 6.34 -51.65 -11.85
CA LEU A 7 6.52 -51.14 -10.48
C LEU A 7 7.88 -50.49 -10.09
N LYS A 8 7.86 -49.22 -9.66
CA LYS A 8 8.80 -48.70 -8.65
C LYS A 8 8.04 -48.38 -7.36
N LEU A 9 8.40 -49.13 -6.31
CA LEU A 9 7.90 -49.00 -4.95
C LEU A 9 8.22 -47.62 -4.33
N ALA A 10 7.24 -47.15 -3.56
CA ALA A 10 7.35 -46.56 -2.22
C ALA A 10 8.18 -45.27 -2.03
N LEU A 11 7.62 -44.27 -1.33
CA LEU A 11 7.72 -44.16 0.14
C LEU A 11 7.17 -42.78 0.63
N LEU A 12 6.26 -42.85 1.61
CA LEU A 12 6.08 -41.97 2.78
C LEU A 12 6.00 -40.42 2.69
N ALA A 13 4.85 -39.94 3.17
CA ALA A 13 4.65 -38.97 4.27
C ALA A 13 4.99 -37.47 4.09
N GLY A 14 4.04 -36.62 4.51
CA GLY A 14 4.32 -35.23 4.87
C GLY A 14 3.09 -34.32 4.87
N ILE A 15 2.43 -34.17 6.02
CA ILE A 15 1.50 -33.08 6.29
C ILE A 15 2.27 -31.75 6.25
N GLY A 16 1.75 -30.75 5.55
CA GLY A 16 2.30 -29.40 5.58
C GLY A 16 1.38 -28.40 4.90
N LEU A 17 0.34 -27.96 5.61
CA LEU A 17 -0.42 -26.74 5.29
C LEU A 17 0.57 -25.56 5.36
N THR A 18 1.21 -25.22 4.25
CA THR A 18 2.02 -24.01 4.16
C THR A 18 1.09 -22.86 3.80
N PHE A 19 0.68 -22.12 4.82
CA PHE A 19 0.08 -20.81 4.67
C PHE A 19 1.14 -19.90 4.02
N VAL A 20 1.10 -19.74 2.71
CA VAL A 20 1.91 -18.73 2.02
C VAL A 20 1.36 -17.37 2.41
N GLY A 21 1.91 -16.81 3.49
CA GLY A 21 1.71 -15.41 3.85
C GLY A 21 2.39 -14.55 2.80
N ALA A 22 1.65 -14.17 1.75
CA ALA A 22 2.10 -13.18 0.79
C ALA A 22 2.39 -11.88 1.53
N THR A 23 3.66 -11.61 1.80
CA THR A 23 4.12 -10.31 2.30
C THR A 23 4.04 -9.34 1.12
N TYR A 24 2.86 -8.74 0.93
CA TYR A 24 2.72 -7.61 0.02
C TYR A 24 3.47 -6.41 0.62
N ALA A 25 4.73 -6.27 0.24
CA ALA A 25 5.48 -5.04 0.42
C ALA A 25 5.11 -4.11 -0.74
N PRO A 26 4.31 -3.04 -0.53
CA PRO A 26 4.07 -2.08 -1.59
C PRO A 26 5.42 -1.49 -2.01
N PRO A 27 5.66 -1.30 -3.32
CA PRO A 27 6.89 -0.67 -3.76
C PRO A 27 7.02 0.70 -3.08
N ALA A 28 8.16 0.92 -2.43
CA ALA A 28 8.54 2.23 -1.93
C ALA A 28 8.83 3.13 -3.14
N ALA A 29 7.77 3.64 -3.76
CA ALA A 29 7.89 4.66 -4.77
C ALA A 29 8.37 5.93 -4.05
N ALA A 30 9.63 6.29 -4.23
CA ALA A 30 10.08 7.66 -3.99
C ALA A 30 9.30 8.54 -4.97
N ARG A 31 8.36 9.32 -4.45
CA ARG A 31 7.46 10.10 -5.31
C ARG A 31 7.92 11.53 -5.21
N VAL A 32 8.44 12.04 -6.31
CA VAL A 32 8.71 13.46 -6.47
C VAL A 32 7.36 14.17 -6.47
N SER A 33 6.98 14.78 -5.34
CA SER A 33 5.88 15.74 -5.30
C SER A 33 6.32 17.03 -5.99
N VAL A 34 6.27 17.02 -7.32
CA VAL A 34 6.27 18.27 -8.09
C VAL A 34 5.03 19.02 -7.64
N GLY A 35 5.20 20.22 -7.09
CA GLY A 35 4.11 21.12 -6.70
C GLY A 35 3.38 21.66 -7.93
N ILE A 36 2.81 20.77 -8.75
CA ILE A 36 2.04 21.09 -9.94
C ILE A 36 0.70 21.62 -9.43
N GLY A 37 0.36 22.86 -9.76
CA GLY A 37 -1.00 23.36 -9.60
C GLY A 37 -1.90 22.54 -10.51
N VAL A 38 -2.57 21.53 -9.96
CA VAL A 38 -3.51 20.71 -10.73
C VAL A 38 -4.84 21.48 -10.79
N SER A 39 -5.23 21.93 -11.98
CA SER A 39 -6.52 22.62 -12.19
C SER A 39 -7.72 21.69 -11.96
N VAL A 40 -7.52 20.39 -12.22
CA VAL A 40 -8.52 19.34 -11.93
C VAL A 40 -8.37 18.91 -10.49
N GLY A 41 -9.43 19.05 -9.69
CA GLY A 41 -9.40 18.61 -8.28
C GLY A 41 -9.30 17.09 -8.14
N PRO A 42 -8.79 16.60 -6.99
CA PRO A 42 -8.86 15.18 -6.69
C PRO A 42 -10.33 14.74 -6.62
N PRO A 43 -10.64 13.49 -6.99
CA PRO A 43 -11.94 12.91 -6.68
C PRO A 43 -12.19 12.95 -5.17
N PRO A 44 -13.45 12.76 -4.73
CA PRO A 44 -13.77 12.65 -3.31
C PRO A 44 -12.85 11.64 -2.60
N PRO A 45 -12.46 11.89 -1.34
CA PRO A 45 -11.70 10.94 -0.56
C PRO A 45 -12.38 9.58 -0.58
N ARG A 46 -11.63 8.53 -0.90
CA ARG A 46 -12.16 7.17 -0.81
C ARG A 46 -12.09 6.71 0.64
N PHE A 47 -13.18 6.11 1.09
CA PHE A 47 -13.15 5.39 2.36
C PHE A 47 -12.30 4.13 2.20
N GLU A 48 -11.33 3.96 3.08
CA GLU A 48 -10.49 2.78 3.15
C GLU A 48 -10.70 2.12 4.51
N ARG A 49 -10.92 0.81 4.51
CA ARG A 49 -11.01 0.05 5.76
C ARG A 49 -9.65 0.05 6.42
N VAL A 50 -9.53 0.77 7.54
CA VAL A 50 -8.30 0.79 8.35
C VAL A 50 -8.03 -0.63 8.85
N PRO A 51 -6.85 -1.22 8.56
CA PRO A 51 -6.53 -2.55 9.06
C PRO A 51 -6.34 -2.54 10.59
N PRO A 52 -6.37 -3.71 11.24
CA PRO A 52 -6.13 -3.81 12.68
C PRO A 52 -4.81 -3.13 13.09
N PRO A 53 -4.77 -2.39 14.22
CA PRO A 53 -3.57 -1.71 14.70
C PRO A 53 -2.36 -2.64 14.79
N ARG A 54 -1.20 -2.17 14.33
CA ARG A 54 0.08 -2.90 14.40
C ARG A 54 1.04 -2.20 15.36
N ARG A 55 1.55 -2.93 16.36
CA ARG A 55 2.49 -2.39 17.36
C ARG A 55 3.74 -1.81 16.67
N GLY A 56 4.08 -0.57 17.01
CA GLY A 56 5.24 0.14 16.44
C GLY A 56 5.00 0.78 15.08
N TYR A 57 3.76 0.80 14.58
CA TYR A 57 3.40 1.42 13.31
C TYR A 57 2.18 2.32 13.46
N VAL A 58 2.07 3.26 12.53
CA VAL A 58 0.89 4.09 12.31
C VAL A 58 0.37 3.79 10.91
N TRP A 59 -0.95 3.74 10.76
CA TRP A 59 -1.56 3.61 9.44
C TRP A 59 -1.49 4.95 8.72
N ALA A 60 -0.81 5.00 7.58
CA ALA A 60 -0.87 6.10 6.63
C ALA A 60 -2.03 5.82 5.66
N PRO A 61 -3.14 6.57 5.72
CA PRO A 61 -4.28 6.35 4.84
C PRO A 61 -3.90 6.50 3.37
N GLY A 62 -4.62 5.77 2.50
CA GLY A 62 -4.51 5.95 1.07
C GLY A 62 -4.96 7.35 0.62
N TYR A 63 -4.52 7.74 -0.56
CA TYR A 63 -4.79 9.06 -1.10
C TYR A 63 -4.73 9.06 -2.63
N TRP A 64 -5.31 10.10 -3.24
CA TRP A 64 -5.23 10.31 -4.67
C TRP A 64 -3.85 10.83 -5.08
N ARG A 65 -3.09 10.06 -5.86
CA ARG A 65 -1.86 10.51 -6.52
C ARG A 65 -2.20 11.09 -7.88
N TRP A 66 -1.58 12.20 -8.23
CA TRP A 66 -1.52 12.66 -9.62
C TRP A 66 -0.40 11.94 -10.37
N ASP A 67 -0.67 11.33 -11.52
CA ASP A 67 0.34 10.66 -12.36
C ASP A 67 0.86 11.55 -13.51
N GLY A 68 0.37 12.79 -13.62
CA GLY A 68 0.63 13.68 -14.75
C GLY A 68 -0.59 13.89 -15.64
N HIS A 69 -1.52 12.92 -15.65
CA HIS A 69 -2.70 12.94 -16.52
C HIS A 69 -4.02 12.73 -15.76
N ARG A 70 -4.00 11.94 -14.67
CA ARG A 70 -5.19 11.59 -13.89
C ARG A 70 -4.87 11.34 -12.42
N HIS A 71 -5.93 11.32 -11.61
CA HIS A 71 -5.86 10.87 -10.24
C HIS A 71 -5.94 9.35 -10.16
N ILE A 72 -4.90 8.73 -9.60
CA ILE A 72 -4.83 7.30 -9.33
C ILE A 72 -4.80 7.06 -7.82
N TRP A 73 -5.57 6.08 -7.35
CA TRP A 73 -5.62 5.76 -5.92
C TRP A 73 -4.32 5.08 -5.50
N ALA A 74 -3.64 5.65 -4.51
CA ALA A 74 -2.56 4.99 -3.79
C ALA A 74 -3.13 4.45 -2.48
N THR A 75 -3.16 3.12 -2.34
CA THR A 75 -3.61 2.42 -1.12
C THR A 75 -2.79 2.83 0.09
N GLY A 76 -3.42 2.82 1.27
CA GLY A 76 -2.73 3.10 2.53
C GLY A 76 -1.65 2.06 2.84
N HIS A 77 -0.77 2.41 3.76
CA HIS A 77 0.35 1.56 4.18
C HIS A 77 0.74 1.81 5.62
N TRP A 78 1.47 0.87 6.21
CA TRP A 78 2.04 1.02 7.54
C TRP A 78 3.35 1.81 7.49
N VAL A 79 3.48 2.82 8.35
CA VAL A 79 4.73 3.55 8.57
C VAL A 79 5.20 3.34 10.01
N HIS A 80 6.52 3.19 10.23
CA HIS A 80 7.05 3.03 11.58
C HIS A 80 6.74 4.26 12.44
N VAL A 81 6.31 4.02 13.68
CA VAL A 81 6.09 5.11 14.63
C VAL A 81 7.38 5.86 14.92
N ARG A 82 7.30 7.19 14.97
CA ARG A 82 8.41 8.05 15.41
C ARG A 82 8.09 8.57 16.83
N PRO A 83 8.84 8.17 17.86
CA PRO A 83 8.59 8.64 19.23
C PRO A 83 8.59 10.17 19.32
N GLY A 84 7.55 10.74 19.94
CA GLY A 84 7.39 12.20 20.08
C GLY A 84 6.89 12.92 18.83
N TYR A 85 6.45 12.20 17.79
CA TYR A 85 5.82 12.79 16.59
C TYR A 85 4.44 12.19 16.34
N ARG A 86 3.57 12.98 15.71
CA ARG A 86 2.31 12.52 15.12
C ARG A 86 2.42 12.48 13.60
N TYR A 87 1.88 11.43 13.00
CA TYR A 87 1.79 11.31 11.56
C TYR A 87 0.67 12.22 11.05
N ALA A 88 1.00 13.14 10.14
CA ALA A 88 0.03 13.92 9.39
C ALA A 88 -0.18 13.24 8.02
N PRO A 89 -1.40 12.76 7.71
CA PRO A 89 -1.70 12.13 6.43
C PRO A 89 -1.47 13.04 5.22
N ALA A 90 -1.16 12.40 4.09
CA ALA A 90 -1.17 13.08 2.81
C ALA A 90 -2.58 13.57 2.46
N HIS A 91 -2.69 14.79 1.94
CA HIS A 91 -3.97 15.38 1.59
C HIS A 91 -3.82 16.44 0.50
N TRP A 92 -4.90 16.72 -0.21
CA TRP A 92 -4.97 17.81 -1.17
C TRP A 92 -5.54 19.06 -0.50
N VAL A 93 -4.94 20.20 -0.80
CA VAL A 93 -5.39 21.51 -0.32
C VAL A 93 -5.77 22.35 -1.52
N HIS A 94 -6.95 22.96 -1.48
CA HIS A 94 -7.35 23.94 -2.48
C HIS A 94 -6.73 25.30 -2.15
N GLY A 95 -6.06 25.91 -3.12
CA GLY A 95 -5.47 27.25 -2.99
C GLY A 95 -5.82 28.14 -4.17
N ARG A 96 -5.27 29.36 -4.17
CA ARG A 96 -5.55 30.38 -5.20
C ARG A 96 -5.20 29.95 -6.62
N HIS A 97 -4.21 29.07 -6.77
CA HIS A 97 -3.69 28.60 -8.06
C HIS A 97 -4.04 27.13 -8.33
N GLY A 98 -5.19 26.68 -7.81
CA GLY A 98 -5.68 25.31 -7.96
C GLY A 98 -5.30 24.40 -6.79
N TRP A 99 -5.30 23.10 -7.06
CA TRP A 99 -5.07 22.09 -6.04
C TRP A 99 -3.58 21.82 -5.84
N ARG A 100 -3.17 21.76 -4.57
CA ARG A 100 -1.81 21.41 -4.17
C ARG A 100 -1.83 20.16 -3.30
N PHE A 101 -1.02 19.19 -3.69
CA PHE A 101 -0.79 18.00 -2.87
C PHE A 101 0.14 18.33 -1.71
N ARG A 102 -0.23 17.87 -0.51
CA ARG A 102 0.60 17.86 0.69
C ARG A 102 0.93 16.42 1.02
N GLU A 103 2.22 16.11 0.98
CA GLU A 103 2.71 14.79 1.36
C GLU A 103 2.49 14.50 2.84
N GLY A 104 2.34 13.21 3.15
CA GLY A 104 2.28 12.76 4.53
C GLY A 104 3.62 12.94 5.21
N HIS A 105 3.63 13.45 6.44
CA HIS A 105 4.86 13.80 7.14
C HIS A 105 4.70 13.68 8.65
N TRP A 106 5.82 13.63 9.35
CA TRP A 106 5.85 13.66 10.81
C TRP A 106 5.79 15.10 11.31
N ARG A 107 4.89 15.37 12.25
CA ARG A 107 4.78 16.64 12.97
C ARG A 107 5.15 16.41 14.43
N ARG A 108 5.93 17.31 15.02
CA ARG A 108 6.28 17.29 16.45
C ARG A 108 5.26 18.11 17.23
#